data_AF-A0A7C3U315-F1
#
_entry.id   AF-A0A7C3U315-F1
#
_cell.length_a   1.000
_cell.length_b   1.000
_cell.length_c   1.000
_cell.angle_alpha   90.00
_cell.angle_beta   90.00
_cell.angle_gamma   90.00
#
_symmetry.space_group_name_H-M   'P 1'
#
loop_
_entity.id
_entity.type
_entity.pdbx_description
1 polymer ?
#
loop_
_entity_poly.entity_id
_entity_poly.type
_entity_poly.pdbx_seq_one_letter_code
_entity_poly.pdbx_strand_id
1 'polypeptide(L)'
;TITAESREEGPVPSGPPSRRIILTPDGKEHELDLSNIDKCRILGEDVMLRQFVLSEELGRKSGEEPAHTRLMRRLELVDYEPASDTGHFRFYPKGALVKGLLEDLAVQLSEGLGAMRIETPVLYRADERDIAEQASRFYQKDYKIRLPNRTLLLRFSGDFGLFKMMQKTVMTYRQMPVRIFELSPSYRLEQSGECVGLKRLRAFTMPDIHCFCRDLKQGMEEYFRLFRTYAEMMKSMKLRYVVAFRVVEDFYREHREFILRMLRLVKRPAVIELLPQRKHYWVLKHEFQFIDSTGGNAQLSTVQLDLEDSERYGITYVDENGARRGCTILHSSMGSIERWIYALLEQAAIDQKENKAPGLPLWLSPTQVRLIPLADRHLKVCERMAEAIGKGRVRVDIDDRSETVAKKVREAETEWVPFIVVVGDREVRAKRLPVRIRGKKGVKMMTAKELAAAVEKETREMPFRPLPLPKLLSMRPVFVGA
;
A
#
# COMPACT_ATOMS: atom_id res chain seq x y z
N THR A 1 11.10 6.95 -30.11
CA THR A 1 11.51 7.80 -28.97
C THR A 1 10.42 7.83 -27.94
N ILE A 2 10.76 7.67 -26.66
CA ILE A 2 9.82 7.94 -25.56
C ILE A 2 9.88 9.45 -25.31
N THR A 3 8.79 10.16 -25.55
CA THR A 3 8.75 11.62 -25.41
C THR A 3 7.76 12.02 -24.32
N ALA A 4 8.23 12.84 -23.38
CA ALA A 4 7.40 13.55 -22.43
C ALA A 4 6.72 14.73 -23.12
N GLU A 5 5.41 14.68 -23.32
CA GLU A 5 4.64 15.86 -23.72
C GLU A 5 3.89 16.39 -22.50
N SER A 6 4.24 17.60 -22.04
CA SER A 6 3.38 18.36 -21.14
C SER A 6 2.32 19.08 -21.94
N ARG A 7 1.03 18.81 -21.68
CA ARG A 7 -0.02 19.76 -22.06
C ARG A 7 -0.02 20.93 -21.08
N GLU A 8 -0.18 22.14 -21.60
CA GLU A 8 -0.48 23.32 -20.79
C GLU A 8 -1.83 23.12 -20.09
N GLU A 9 -1.89 23.53 -18.82
CA GLU A 9 -3.09 23.48 -17.99
C GLU A 9 -4.14 24.42 -18.58
N GLY A 10 -5.18 23.86 -19.20
CA GLY A 10 -6.40 24.61 -19.48
C GLY A 10 -7.12 24.96 -18.17
N PRO A 11 -7.76 26.13 -18.05
CA PRO A 11 -8.40 26.56 -16.81
C PRO A 11 -9.47 25.56 -16.38
N VAL A 12 -9.37 25.07 -15.14
CA VAL A 12 -10.43 24.27 -14.51
C VAL A 12 -11.66 25.18 -14.39
N PRO A 13 -12.87 24.75 -14.81
CA PRO A 13 -14.05 25.59 -14.73
C PRO A 13 -14.30 26.09 -13.30
N SER A 14 -14.41 27.40 -13.14
CA SER A 14 -14.68 28.09 -11.88
C SER A 14 -16.14 27.86 -11.44
N GLY A 15 -16.42 26.70 -10.87
CA GLY A 15 -17.61 26.49 -10.05
C GLY A 15 -17.44 27.08 -8.64
N PRO A 16 -18.50 27.12 -7.82
CA PRO A 16 -18.38 27.50 -6.42
C PRO A 16 -17.30 26.66 -5.71
N PRO A 17 -16.57 27.24 -4.75
CA PRO A 17 -15.52 26.53 -4.03
C PRO A 17 -16.12 25.35 -3.23
N SER A 18 -15.37 24.25 -3.13
CA SER A 18 -15.75 23.14 -2.27
C SER A 18 -15.71 23.55 -0.80
N ARG A 19 -16.70 23.10 -0.03
CA ARG A 19 -16.72 23.29 1.43
C ARG A 19 -15.99 22.14 2.10
N ARG A 20 -15.29 22.41 3.20
CA ARG A 20 -14.59 21.38 3.98
C ARG A 20 -15.17 21.30 5.38
N ILE A 21 -15.38 20.08 5.85
CA ILE A 21 -15.85 19.80 7.19
C ILE A 21 -15.02 18.68 7.82
N ILE A 22 -15.06 18.60 9.14
CA ILE A 22 -14.61 17.43 9.89
C ILE A 22 -15.85 16.77 10.49
N LEU A 23 -16.04 15.49 10.15
CA LEU A 23 -17.13 14.67 10.69
C LEU A 23 -16.58 13.69 11.70
N THR A 24 -17.15 13.65 12.90
CA THR A 24 -16.75 12.75 13.97
C THR A 24 -17.62 11.48 14.02
N PRO A 25 -17.14 10.38 14.63
CA PRO A 25 -17.93 9.13 14.75
C PRO A 25 -19.26 9.27 15.52
N ASP A 26 -19.36 10.24 16.43
CA ASP A 26 -20.60 10.56 17.17
C ASP A 26 -21.57 11.45 16.36
N GLY A 27 -21.20 11.83 15.13
CA GLY A 27 -22.08 12.56 14.23
C GLY A 27 -22.01 14.08 14.34
N LYS A 28 -21.00 14.65 15.00
CA LYS A 28 -20.80 16.10 15.03
C LYS A 28 -20.03 16.56 13.79
N GLU A 29 -20.48 17.69 13.25
CA GLU A 29 -19.82 18.37 12.14
C GLU A 29 -19.13 19.62 12.65
N HIS A 30 -17.88 19.78 12.23
CA HIS A 30 -17.08 20.96 12.49
C HIS A 30 -16.70 21.57 11.15
N GLU A 31 -17.03 22.85 10.95
CA GLU A 31 -16.58 23.55 9.77
C GLU A 31 -15.06 23.69 9.76
N LEU A 32 -14.44 23.45 8.60
CA LEU A 32 -13.01 23.58 8.40
C LEU A 32 -12.73 24.79 7.50
N ASP A 33 -12.53 25.94 8.14
CA ASP A 33 -12.06 27.15 7.47
C ASP A 33 -10.54 27.07 7.26
N LEU A 34 -10.13 26.89 6.00
CA LEU A 34 -8.70 26.79 5.64
C LEU A 34 -7.93 28.10 5.86
N SER A 35 -8.60 29.25 5.91
CA SER A 35 -7.94 30.53 6.21
C SER A 35 -7.53 30.63 7.68
N ASN A 36 -8.22 29.90 8.57
CA ASN A 36 -7.92 29.85 9.99
C ASN A 36 -8.35 28.51 10.61
N ILE A 37 -7.50 27.49 10.41
CA ILE A 37 -7.75 26.14 10.89
C ILE A 37 -7.76 26.03 12.42
N ASP A 38 -7.16 26.99 13.15
CA ASP A 38 -7.06 26.98 14.61
C ASP A 38 -8.42 27.23 15.29
N LYS A 39 -9.41 27.76 14.58
CA LYS A 39 -10.80 27.82 15.05
C LYS A 39 -11.43 26.44 15.21
N CYS A 40 -10.96 25.45 14.46
CA CYS A 40 -11.50 24.10 14.50
C CYS A 40 -10.90 23.32 15.69
N ARG A 41 -11.57 23.38 16.85
CA ARG A 41 -11.06 22.83 18.13
C ARG A 41 -10.55 21.39 18.04
N ILE A 42 -11.20 20.54 17.26
CA ILE A 42 -10.79 19.13 17.09
C ILE A 42 -9.38 18.98 16.52
N LEU A 43 -8.89 19.94 15.74
CA LEU A 43 -7.51 19.95 15.24
C LEU A 43 -6.48 20.25 16.35
N GLY A 44 -6.89 20.83 17.47
CA GLY A 44 -6.04 20.97 18.66
C GLY A 44 -5.91 19.67 19.46
N GLU A 45 -6.88 18.77 19.33
CA GLU A 45 -6.93 17.49 20.06
C GLU A 45 -6.35 16.33 19.24
N ASP A 46 -6.53 16.33 17.92
CA ASP A 46 -6.02 15.31 17.00
C ASP A 46 -4.86 15.86 16.14
N VAL A 47 -3.64 15.62 16.63
CA VAL A 47 -2.39 16.02 15.97
C VAL A 47 -2.27 15.44 14.55
N MET A 48 -2.76 14.22 14.33
CA MET A 48 -2.65 13.54 13.04
C MET A 48 -3.60 14.15 12.02
N LEU A 49 -4.82 14.44 12.44
CA LEU A 49 -5.81 15.14 11.63
C LEU A 49 -5.32 16.55 11.26
N ARG A 50 -4.75 17.28 12.22
CA ARG A 50 -4.12 18.58 11.97
C ARG A 50 -3.00 18.47 10.95
N GLN A 51 -2.12 17.50 11.10
CA GLN A 51 -1.01 17.32 10.17
C GLN A 51 -1.48 17.00 8.75
N PHE A 52 -2.54 16.20 8.61
CA PHE A 52 -3.17 15.95 7.31
C PHE A 52 -3.71 17.25 6.68
N VAL A 53 -4.46 18.06 7.43
CA VAL A 53 -4.98 19.35 6.93
C VAL A 53 -3.84 20.29 6.51
N LEU A 54 -2.77 20.38 7.31
CA LEU A 54 -1.60 21.21 6.98
C LEU A 54 -0.92 20.77 5.68
N SER A 55 -0.77 19.45 5.47
CA SER A 55 -0.03 18.89 4.33
C SER A 55 -0.85 18.83 3.05
N GLU A 56 -2.07 18.29 3.10
CA GLU A 56 -2.94 18.09 1.93
C GLU A 56 -3.69 19.38 1.56
N GLU A 57 -4.34 20.05 2.51
CA GLU A 57 -5.25 21.16 2.21
C GLU A 57 -4.56 22.52 2.14
N LEU A 58 -3.47 22.71 2.90
CA LEU A 58 -2.68 23.95 2.88
C LEU A 58 -1.34 23.81 2.12
N GLY A 59 -1.02 22.62 1.63
CA GLY A 59 0.21 22.37 0.85
C GLY A 59 1.51 22.59 1.64
N ARG A 60 1.48 22.60 2.98
CA ARG A 60 2.67 22.84 3.79
C ARG A 60 3.54 21.59 3.81
N LYS A 61 4.76 21.73 3.29
CA LYS A 61 5.79 20.68 3.30
C LYS A 61 6.81 21.00 4.39
N SER A 62 7.30 20.00 5.12
CA SER A 62 8.27 20.23 6.21
C SER A 62 9.67 20.58 5.72
N GLY A 63 9.97 20.37 4.42
CA GLY A 63 11.31 20.55 3.84
C GLY A 63 12.32 19.46 4.26
N GLU A 64 11.99 18.63 5.25
CA GLU A 64 12.83 17.52 5.70
C GLU A 64 12.79 16.35 4.70
N GLU A 65 13.92 15.68 4.53
CA GLU A 65 13.99 14.46 3.74
C GLU A 65 13.21 13.32 4.43
N PRO A 66 12.21 12.69 3.76
CA PRO A 66 11.47 11.58 4.35
C PRO A 66 12.36 10.37 4.66
N ALA A 67 12.24 9.82 5.87
CA ALA A 67 13.16 8.81 6.37
C ALA A 67 13.25 7.54 5.49
N HIS A 68 12.18 7.18 4.76
CA HIS A 68 12.17 5.99 3.91
C HIS A 68 13.20 6.04 2.78
N THR A 69 13.56 7.21 2.24
CA THR A 69 14.53 7.34 1.14
C THR A 69 15.90 6.79 1.55
N ARG A 70 16.31 7.06 2.79
CA ARG A 70 17.52 6.51 3.40
C ARG A 70 17.32 5.08 3.86
N LEU A 71 16.19 4.77 4.50
CA LEU A 71 15.93 3.44 5.07
C LEU A 71 15.83 2.34 4.00
N MET A 72 15.21 2.62 2.85
CA MET A 72 15.06 1.64 1.77
C MET A 72 16.42 1.17 1.24
N ARG A 73 17.41 2.06 1.20
CA ARG A 73 18.79 1.77 0.79
C ARG A 73 19.57 1.10 1.92
N ARG A 74 19.54 1.67 3.13
CA ARG A 74 20.23 1.14 4.33
C ARG A 74 19.87 -0.32 4.62
N LEU A 75 18.61 -0.69 4.38
CA LEU A 75 18.11 -2.06 4.60
C LEU A 75 18.29 -2.97 3.39
N GLU A 76 18.92 -2.47 2.32
CA GLU A 76 19.06 -3.16 1.03
C GLU A 76 17.72 -3.69 0.51
N LEU A 77 16.67 -2.86 0.59
CA LEU A 77 15.38 -3.18 0.01
C LEU A 77 15.30 -2.64 -1.42
N VAL A 78 15.48 -1.33 -1.55
CA VAL A 78 15.24 -0.61 -2.80
C VAL A 78 16.32 0.45 -2.99
N ASP A 79 16.72 0.69 -4.23
CA ASP A 79 17.63 1.77 -4.59
C ASP A 79 17.19 2.47 -5.88
N TYR A 80 17.72 3.67 -6.09
CA TYR A 80 17.59 4.41 -7.34
C TYR A 80 18.36 3.70 -8.45
N GLU A 81 17.88 3.78 -9.69
CA GLU A 81 18.57 3.27 -10.88
C GLU A 81 18.93 4.45 -11.79
N PRO A 82 20.18 4.98 -11.73
CA PRO A 82 20.60 6.12 -12.55
C PRO A 82 20.50 5.88 -14.07
N ALA A 83 20.51 4.61 -14.50
CA ALA A 83 20.29 4.26 -15.91
C ALA A 83 18.81 4.24 -16.32
N SER A 84 17.88 4.45 -15.38
CA SER A 84 16.44 4.50 -15.60
C SER A 84 15.88 5.91 -15.39
N ASP A 85 14.63 6.12 -15.76
CA ASP A 85 13.95 7.40 -15.52
C ASP A 85 13.62 7.60 -14.02
N THR A 86 13.40 8.84 -13.61
CA THR A 86 13.07 9.20 -12.23
C THR A 86 11.83 8.42 -11.76
N GLY A 87 11.89 7.85 -10.55
CA GLY A 87 10.78 7.09 -9.99
C GLY A 87 10.63 5.67 -10.54
N HIS A 88 11.61 5.16 -11.29
CA HIS A 88 11.79 3.75 -11.60
C HIS A 88 12.91 3.19 -10.72
N PHE A 89 12.57 2.29 -9.82
CA PHE A 89 13.49 1.79 -8.79
C PHE A 89 13.95 0.36 -9.08
N ARG A 90 15.15 0.02 -8.61
CA ARG A 90 15.61 -1.37 -8.54
C ARG A 90 15.34 -1.94 -7.15
N PHE A 91 14.91 -3.20 -7.11
CA PHE A 91 14.66 -3.92 -5.88
C PHE A 91 15.76 -4.98 -5.69
N TYR A 92 16.47 -4.91 -4.56
CA TYR A 92 17.41 -5.95 -4.15
C TYR A 92 16.63 -7.19 -3.66
N PRO A 93 17.27 -8.36 -3.45
CA PRO A 93 16.56 -9.59 -3.09
C PRO A 93 15.63 -9.46 -1.88
N LYS A 94 16.04 -8.70 -0.84
CA LYS A 94 15.20 -8.44 0.34
C LYS A 94 13.97 -7.59 -0.01
N GLY A 95 14.13 -6.56 -0.84
CA GLY A 95 13.01 -5.72 -1.28
C GLY A 95 12.08 -6.44 -2.25
N ALA A 96 12.62 -7.25 -3.16
CA ALA A 96 11.84 -8.07 -4.08
C ALA A 96 10.96 -9.08 -3.31
N LEU A 97 11.49 -9.66 -2.22
CA LEU A 97 10.70 -10.48 -1.30
C LEU A 97 9.56 -9.67 -0.65
N VAL A 98 9.86 -8.50 -0.08
CA VAL A 98 8.85 -7.66 0.58
C VAL A 98 7.76 -7.23 -0.40
N LYS A 99 8.14 -6.77 -1.61
CA LYS A 99 7.22 -6.44 -2.70
C LYS A 99 6.33 -7.62 -3.06
N GLY A 100 6.93 -8.80 -3.28
CA GLY A 100 6.21 -10.02 -3.63
C GLY A 100 5.24 -10.49 -2.54
N LEU A 101 5.61 -10.37 -1.27
CA LEU A 101 4.74 -10.70 -0.14
C LEU A 101 3.51 -9.77 -0.05
N LEU A 102 3.68 -8.48 -0.36
CA LEU A 102 2.58 -7.52 -0.43
C LEU A 102 1.69 -7.77 -1.65
N GLU A 103 2.25 -8.16 -2.79
CA GLU A 103 1.48 -8.59 -3.97
C GLU A 103 0.64 -9.84 -3.67
N ASP A 104 1.23 -10.83 -3.00
CA ASP A 104 0.52 -12.04 -2.57
C ASP A 104 -0.62 -11.70 -1.59
N LEU A 105 -0.40 -10.72 -0.69
CA LEU A 105 -1.45 -10.24 0.21
C LEU A 105 -2.60 -9.60 -0.59
N ALA A 106 -2.29 -8.77 -1.58
CA ALA A 106 -3.29 -8.17 -2.43
C ALA A 106 -4.14 -9.22 -3.17
N VAL A 107 -3.49 -10.27 -3.70
CA VAL A 107 -4.16 -11.42 -4.30
C VAL A 107 -5.08 -12.10 -3.28
N GLN A 108 -4.56 -12.46 -2.11
CA GLN A 108 -5.33 -13.13 -1.04
C GLN A 108 -6.55 -12.30 -0.60
N LEU A 109 -6.40 -10.97 -0.48
CA LEU A 109 -7.50 -10.06 -0.17
C LEU A 109 -8.55 -10.06 -1.28
N SER A 110 -8.13 -10.02 -2.55
CA SER A 110 -9.03 -10.04 -3.70
C SER A 110 -9.80 -11.36 -3.80
N GLU A 111 -9.15 -12.50 -3.55
CA GLU A 111 -9.77 -13.82 -3.52
C GLU A 111 -10.79 -13.92 -2.37
N GLY A 112 -10.48 -13.38 -1.19
CA GLY A 112 -11.42 -13.29 -0.06
C GLY A 112 -12.63 -12.39 -0.35
N LEU A 113 -12.52 -11.48 -1.32
CA LEU A 113 -13.65 -10.69 -1.83
C LEU A 113 -14.48 -11.45 -2.88
N GLY A 114 -13.95 -12.55 -3.43
CA GLY A 114 -14.51 -13.29 -4.56
C GLY A 114 -14.23 -12.62 -5.90
N ALA A 115 -13.12 -11.86 -6.01
CA ALA A 115 -12.71 -11.21 -7.24
C ALA A 115 -12.06 -12.21 -8.21
N MET A 116 -12.39 -12.06 -9.49
CA MET A 116 -11.76 -12.81 -10.57
C MET A 116 -10.52 -12.06 -11.04
N ARG A 117 -9.38 -12.75 -11.00
CA ARG A 117 -8.10 -12.19 -11.44
C ARG A 117 -8.03 -12.13 -12.96
N ILE A 118 -7.61 -10.99 -13.50
CA ILE A 118 -7.29 -10.79 -14.91
C ILE A 118 -5.86 -10.27 -15.08
N GLU A 119 -5.43 -10.19 -16.33
CA GLU A 119 -4.20 -9.52 -16.73
C GLU A 119 -4.45 -8.81 -18.06
N THR A 120 -4.00 -7.56 -18.15
CA THR A 120 -4.19 -6.72 -19.34
C THR A 120 -2.86 -6.16 -19.85
N PRO A 121 -2.76 -5.80 -21.15
CA PRO A 121 -1.53 -5.22 -21.70
C PRO A 121 -1.10 -3.94 -20.98
N VAL A 122 0.18 -3.60 -21.07
CA VAL A 122 0.76 -2.36 -20.51
C VAL A 122 0.77 -1.23 -21.54
N LEU A 123 0.87 -1.56 -22.84
CA LEU A 123 0.92 -0.60 -23.94
C LEU A 123 -0.39 -0.60 -24.71
N TYR A 124 -0.95 0.60 -24.89
CA TYR A 124 -2.16 0.82 -25.66
C TYR A 124 -1.90 1.77 -26.82
N ARG A 125 -2.69 1.62 -27.88
CA ARG A 125 -2.72 2.53 -29.01
C ARG A 125 -3.38 3.85 -28.59
N ALA A 126 -2.66 4.96 -28.72
CA ALA A 126 -3.16 6.27 -28.30
C ALA A 126 -4.28 6.82 -29.20
N ASP A 127 -4.46 6.23 -30.39
CA ASP A 127 -5.50 6.59 -31.36
C ASP A 127 -6.81 5.79 -31.18
N GLU A 128 -6.83 4.78 -30.31
CA GLU A 128 -8.07 4.07 -29.97
C GLU A 128 -8.99 4.99 -29.17
N ARG A 129 -10.23 5.20 -29.64
CA ARG A 129 -11.19 6.17 -29.08
C ARG A 129 -11.32 6.08 -27.56
N ASP A 130 -11.60 4.90 -27.04
CA ASP A 130 -11.85 4.71 -25.60
C ASP A 130 -10.58 4.92 -24.76
N ILE A 131 -9.40 4.63 -25.33
CA ILE A 131 -8.12 4.87 -24.68
C ILE A 131 -7.81 6.37 -24.68
N ALA A 132 -8.01 7.05 -25.81
CA ALA A 132 -7.83 8.49 -25.93
C ALA A 132 -8.78 9.26 -25.01
N GLU A 133 -10.04 8.83 -24.90
CA GLU A 133 -11.03 9.42 -24.01
C GLU A 133 -10.62 9.25 -22.54
N GLN A 134 -10.25 8.04 -22.12
CA GLN A 134 -9.77 7.80 -20.76
C GLN A 134 -8.51 8.62 -20.46
N ALA A 135 -7.52 8.62 -21.36
CA ALA A 135 -6.30 9.41 -21.20
C ALA A 135 -6.58 10.92 -21.13
N SER A 136 -7.56 11.44 -21.89
CA SER A 136 -7.89 12.87 -21.88
C SER A 136 -8.44 13.38 -20.55
N ARG A 137 -9.00 12.50 -19.72
CA ARG A 137 -9.57 12.83 -18.40
C ARG A 137 -8.53 12.85 -17.29
N PHE A 138 -7.40 12.21 -17.49
CA PHE A 138 -6.31 12.27 -16.53
C PHE A 138 -5.42 13.47 -16.86
N TYR A 139 -5.40 14.42 -15.93
CA TYR A 139 -4.54 15.60 -16.01
C TYR A 139 -3.03 15.27 -15.89
N GLN A 140 -2.69 14.01 -15.66
CA GLN A 140 -1.31 13.55 -15.51
C GLN A 140 -0.63 13.45 -16.88
N LYS A 141 0.68 13.68 -16.90
CA LYS A 141 1.46 13.48 -18.12
C LYS A 141 1.60 11.98 -18.35
N ASP A 142 1.45 11.54 -19.60
CA ASP A 142 1.58 10.15 -19.98
C ASP A 142 2.95 9.85 -20.59
N TYR A 143 3.42 8.62 -20.42
CA TYR A 143 4.52 8.14 -21.26
C TYR A 143 3.99 7.73 -22.63
N LYS A 144 4.50 8.41 -23.67
CA LYS A 144 4.18 8.10 -25.06
C LYS A 144 5.41 7.55 -25.79
N ILE A 145 5.22 6.44 -26.50
CA ILE A 145 6.23 5.85 -27.37
C ILE A 145 5.83 6.14 -28.81
N ARG A 146 6.57 7.04 -29.47
CA ARG A 146 6.36 7.34 -30.89
C ARG A 146 7.04 6.27 -31.75
N LEU A 147 6.24 5.57 -32.55
CA LEU A 147 6.65 4.66 -33.62
C LEU A 147 6.41 5.35 -34.97
N PRO A 148 6.98 4.85 -36.09
CA PRO A 148 6.84 5.50 -37.41
C PRO A 148 5.38 5.77 -37.83
N ASN A 149 4.47 4.83 -37.55
CA ASN A 149 3.08 4.91 -38.03
C ASN A 149 2.03 5.08 -36.92
N ARG A 150 2.43 5.12 -35.65
CA ARG A 150 1.49 5.24 -34.51
C ARG A 150 2.18 5.68 -33.22
N THR A 151 1.38 6.19 -32.29
CA THR A 151 1.83 6.47 -30.93
C THR A 151 1.24 5.43 -29.99
N LEU A 152 2.10 4.84 -29.16
CA LEU A 152 1.67 3.99 -28.04
C LEU A 152 1.73 4.80 -26.75
N LEU A 153 0.90 4.39 -25.80
CA LEU A 153 0.75 4.95 -24.47
C LEU A 153 1.05 3.86 -23.45
N LEU A 154 1.89 4.13 -22.45
CA LEU A 154 1.95 3.27 -21.26
C LEU A 154 0.73 3.57 -20.39
N ARG A 155 0.04 2.53 -19.91
CA ARG A 155 -1.12 2.69 -19.02
C ARG A 155 -0.73 3.35 -17.70
N PHE A 156 -1.59 4.23 -17.19
CA PHE A 156 -1.48 4.83 -15.84
C PHE A 156 -2.43 4.21 -14.80
N SER A 157 -3.32 3.32 -15.25
CA SER A 157 -4.25 2.53 -14.44
C SER A 157 -4.68 1.25 -15.17
N GLY A 158 -5.28 0.29 -14.45
CA GLY A 158 -5.82 -0.95 -15.04
C GLY A 158 -7.11 -0.75 -15.87
N ASP A 159 -7.80 0.39 -15.73
CA ASP A 159 -9.11 0.64 -16.36
C ASP A 159 -9.07 0.48 -17.89
N PHE A 160 -7.95 0.82 -18.54
CA PHE A 160 -7.79 0.73 -20.00
C PHE A 160 -8.12 -0.65 -20.56
N GLY A 161 -7.48 -1.68 -20.00
CA GLY A 161 -7.68 -3.06 -20.43
C GLY A 161 -8.99 -3.62 -19.92
N LEU A 162 -9.29 -3.35 -18.65
CA LEU A 162 -10.49 -3.84 -18.00
C LEU A 162 -11.75 -3.39 -18.72
N PHE A 163 -11.92 -2.09 -19.01
CA PHE A 163 -13.14 -1.58 -19.61
C PHE A 163 -13.36 -2.16 -21.02
N LYS A 164 -12.29 -2.33 -21.80
CA LYS A 164 -12.35 -3.02 -23.10
C LYS A 164 -12.83 -4.47 -22.98
N MET A 165 -12.40 -5.18 -21.92
CA MET A 165 -12.87 -6.55 -21.65
C MET A 165 -14.35 -6.54 -21.25
N MET A 166 -14.71 -5.68 -20.29
CA MET A 166 -16.05 -5.63 -19.71
C MET A 166 -17.13 -5.15 -20.68
N GLN A 167 -16.76 -4.34 -21.69
CA GLN A 167 -17.62 -3.99 -22.83
C GLN A 167 -18.16 -5.22 -23.59
N LYS A 168 -17.36 -6.29 -23.66
CA LYS A 168 -17.70 -7.51 -24.40
C LYS A 168 -18.24 -8.62 -23.50
N THR A 169 -18.13 -8.44 -22.18
CA THR A 169 -18.60 -9.41 -21.20
C THR A 169 -20.12 -9.38 -21.12
N VAL A 170 -20.75 -10.55 -21.20
CA VAL A 170 -22.19 -10.69 -20.92
C VAL A 170 -22.38 -10.92 -19.43
N MET A 171 -22.99 -9.95 -18.76
CA MET A 171 -23.34 -10.03 -17.33
C MET A 171 -24.86 -10.06 -17.16
N THR A 172 -25.34 -10.72 -16.11
CA THR A 172 -26.75 -10.75 -15.71
C THR A 172 -26.90 -10.30 -14.26
N TYR A 173 -28.08 -9.82 -13.88
CA TYR A 173 -28.37 -9.37 -12.51
C TYR A 173 -28.07 -10.42 -11.43
N ARG A 174 -28.13 -11.72 -11.78
CA ARG A 174 -27.86 -12.85 -10.88
C ARG A 174 -26.38 -13.00 -10.53
N GLN A 175 -25.49 -12.54 -11.41
CA GLN A 175 -24.04 -12.62 -11.22
C GLN A 175 -23.50 -11.42 -10.45
N MET A 176 -24.29 -10.36 -10.26
CA MET A 176 -23.86 -9.12 -9.65
C MET A 176 -23.84 -9.22 -8.11
N PRO A 177 -22.81 -8.68 -7.43
CA PRO A 177 -21.76 -7.87 -8.01
C PRO A 177 -20.62 -8.72 -8.60
N VAL A 178 -20.22 -8.38 -9.83
CA VAL A 178 -19.05 -8.95 -10.48
C VAL A 178 -17.81 -8.20 -10.00
N ARG A 179 -16.79 -8.91 -9.54
CA ARG A 179 -15.56 -8.32 -9.00
C ARG A 179 -14.38 -8.76 -9.83
N ILE A 180 -13.58 -7.80 -10.28
CA ILE A 180 -12.38 -8.05 -11.09
C ILE A 180 -11.17 -7.50 -10.35
N PHE A 181 -10.07 -8.24 -10.39
CA PHE A 181 -8.81 -7.84 -9.78
C PHE A 181 -7.66 -7.93 -10.78
N GLU A 182 -6.79 -6.92 -10.78
CA GLU A 182 -5.55 -6.93 -11.54
C GLU A 182 -4.39 -6.39 -10.69
N LEU A 183 -3.27 -7.12 -10.64
CA LEU A 183 -1.99 -6.54 -10.25
C LEU A 183 -1.45 -5.75 -11.45
N SER A 184 -1.70 -4.44 -11.46
CA SER A 184 -1.52 -3.57 -12.61
C SER A 184 -0.24 -2.71 -12.51
N PRO A 185 0.88 -3.11 -13.14
CA PRO A 185 1.99 -2.19 -13.43
C PRO A 185 1.49 -0.94 -14.15
N SER A 186 1.69 0.22 -13.54
CA SER A 186 1.12 1.50 -13.97
C SER A 186 2.20 2.58 -13.97
N TYR A 187 2.07 3.51 -14.92
CA TYR A 187 3.09 4.51 -15.19
C TYR A 187 2.46 5.91 -15.26
N ARG A 188 2.99 6.85 -14.47
CA ARG A 188 2.54 8.25 -14.46
C ARG A 188 3.76 9.15 -14.59
N LEU A 189 3.78 10.04 -15.58
CA LEU A 189 4.91 10.93 -15.81
C LEU A 189 4.81 12.16 -14.88
N GLU A 190 4.94 11.91 -13.58
CA GLU A 190 5.00 12.93 -12.54
C GLU A 190 6.15 13.93 -12.82
N GLN A 191 6.05 15.19 -12.39
CA GLN A 191 7.20 16.09 -12.57
C GLN A 191 8.38 15.59 -11.74
N SER A 192 9.62 15.73 -12.26
CA SER A 192 10.80 15.14 -11.60
C SER A 192 11.00 15.68 -10.18
N GLY A 193 10.78 16.99 -9.98
CA GLY A 193 10.84 17.64 -8.66
C GLY A 193 9.73 17.23 -7.69
N GLU A 194 8.69 16.52 -8.16
CA GLU A 194 7.63 15.99 -7.32
C GLU A 194 7.87 14.54 -6.89
N CYS A 195 8.78 13.83 -7.57
CA CYS A 195 9.10 12.44 -7.24
C CYS A 195 9.89 12.37 -5.93
N VAL A 196 9.42 11.55 -5.00
CA VAL A 196 10.04 11.38 -3.68
C VAL A 196 10.02 9.91 -3.31
N GLY A 197 11.17 9.25 -3.47
CA GLY A 197 11.36 7.84 -3.11
C GLY A 197 10.20 6.96 -3.55
N LEU A 198 9.67 6.18 -2.59
CA LEU A 198 8.53 5.27 -2.79
C LEU A 198 7.17 5.93 -2.50
N LYS A 199 7.16 7.20 -2.07
CA LYS A 199 5.95 7.97 -1.78
C LYS A 199 5.24 8.41 -3.07
N ARG A 200 6.02 9.01 -3.99
CA ARG A 200 5.56 9.52 -5.29
C ARG A 200 6.59 9.14 -6.34
N LEU A 201 6.20 8.25 -7.24
CA LEU A 201 7.06 7.58 -8.21
C LEU A 201 6.35 7.46 -9.54
N ARG A 202 7.12 7.28 -10.63
CA ARG A 202 6.58 7.24 -11.98
C ARG A 202 6.21 5.84 -12.46
N ALA A 203 6.78 4.79 -11.89
CA ALA A 203 6.43 3.41 -12.16
C ALA A 203 6.07 2.70 -10.85
N PHE A 204 4.88 2.11 -10.78
CA PHE A 204 4.38 1.47 -9.57
C PHE A 204 3.45 0.31 -9.91
N THR A 205 3.24 -0.58 -8.96
CA THR A 205 2.34 -1.73 -9.11
C THR A 205 1.07 -1.44 -8.32
N MET A 206 -0.06 -1.25 -9.00
CA MET A 206 -1.35 -0.98 -8.38
C MET A 206 -2.19 -2.27 -8.35
N PRO A 207 -2.54 -2.81 -7.16
CA PRO A 207 -3.52 -3.87 -7.05
C PRO A 207 -4.92 -3.25 -7.19
N ASP A 208 -5.44 -3.24 -8.41
CA ASP A 208 -6.73 -2.64 -8.75
C ASP A 208 -7.84 -3.69 -8.57
N ILE A 209 -8.94 -3.27 -7.92
CA ILE A 209 -10.18 -4.02 -7.77
C ILE A 209 -11.31 -3.16 -8.34
N HIS A 210 -12.06 -3.73 -9.27
CA HIS A 210 -13.25 -3.12 -9.82
C HIS A 210 -14.47 -3.98 -9.53
N CYS A 211 -15.50 -3.37 -8.94
CA CYS A 211 -16.76 -4.06 -8.67
C CYS A 211 -17.86 -3.46 -9.55
N PHE A 212 -18.52 -4.31 -10.35
CA PHE A 212 -19.67 -3.96 -11.17
C PHE A 212 -20.93 -4.38 -10.40
N CYS A 213 -21.66 -3.39 -9.91
CA CYS A 213 -22.85 -3.55 -9.08
C CYS A 213 -24.09 -3.19 -9.89
N ARG A 214 -25.19 -3.91 -9.66
CA ARG A 214 -26.42 -3.77 -10.45
C ARG A 214 -27.14 -2.43 -10.24
N ASP A 215 -26.96 -1.84 -9.05
CA ASP A 215 -27.61 -0.62 -8.60
C ASP A 215 -26.76 0.07 -7.51
N LEU A 216 -27.16 1.30 -7.15
CA LEU A 216 -26.49 2.12 -6.13
C LEU A 216 -26.48 1.42 -4.76
N LYS A 217 -27.55 0.73 -4.38
CA LYS A 217 -27.65 0.06 -3.08
C LYS A 217 -26.59 -1.03 -2.94
N GLN A 218 -26.47 -1.91 -3.94
CA GLN A 218 -25.44 -2.93 -4.00
C GLN A 218 -24.04 -2.30 -4.09
N GLY A 219 -23.91 -1.17 -4.81
CA GLY A 219 -22.70 -0.35 -4.84
C GLY A 219 -22.26 0.12 -3.45
N MET A 220 -23.18 0.65 -2.64
CA MET A 220 -22.88 1.10 -1.28
C MET A 220 -22.55 -0.06 -0.32
N GLU A 221 -23.22 -1.20 -0.46
CA GLU A 221 -22.89 -2.41 0.31
C GLU A 221 -21.47 -2.90 0.02
N GLU A 222 -21.09 -2.96 -1.27
CA GLU A 222 -19.75 -3.36 -1.68
C GLU A 222 -18.69 -2.32 -1.32
N TYR A 223 -19.03 -1.03 -1.39
CA TYR A 223 -18.17 0.07 -0.94
C TYR A 223 -17.81 -0.10 0.55
N PHE A 224 -18.81 -0.40 1.39
CA PHE A 224 -18.61 -0.64 2.81
C PHE A 224 -17.76 -1.88 3.06
N ARG A 225 -17.93 -2.95 2.26
CA ARG A 225 -17.11 -4.16 2.35
C ARG A 225 -15.63 -3.84 2.08
N LEU A 226 -15.34 -3.12 0.99
CA LEU A 226 -13.99 -2.68 0.65
C LEU A 226 -13.38 -1.77 1.71
N PHE A 227 -14.15 -0.77 2.19
CA PHE A 227 -13.72 0.11 3.29
C PHE A 227 -13.30 -0.69 4.53
N ARG A 228 -14.12 -1.66 4.95
CA ARG A 228 -13.81 -2.52 6.11
C ARG A 228 -12.54 -3.34 5.87
N THR A 229 -12.41 -3.96 4.69
CA THR A 229 -11.24 -4.76 4.33
C THR A 229 -9.95 -3.94 4.43
N TYR A 230 -9.94 -2.73 3.88
CA TYR A 230 -8.77 -1.86 3.98
C TYR A 230 -8.53 -1.33 5.39
N ALA A 231 -9.59 -1.06 6.17
CA ALA A 231 -9.44 -0.65 7.57
C ALA A 231 -8.79 -1.75 8.42
N GLU A 232 -9.19 -3.00 8.20
CA GLU A 232 -8.59 -4.19 8.85
C GLU A 232 -7.12 -4.35 8.45
N MET A 233 -6.79 -4.12 7.18
CA MET A 233 -5.41 -4.14 6.69
C MET A 233 -4.56 -3.02 7.30
N MET A 234 -5.05 -1.78 7.37
CA MET A 234 -4.35 -0.68 8.05
C MET A 234 -4.07 -1.01 9.52
N LYS A 235 -5.04 -1.63 10.20
CA LYS A 235 -4.91 -2.09 11.58
C LYS A 235 -3.89 -3.22 11.73
N SER A 236 -3.89 -4.22 10.86
CA SER A 236 -2.97 -5.37 10.93
C SER A 236 -1.51 -4.97 10.71
N MET A 237 -1.27 -3.99 9.83
CA MET A 237 0.06 -3.39 9.61
C MET A 237 0.45 -2.35 10.67
N LYS A 238 -0.45 -2.03 11.62
CA LYS A 238 -0.26 -1.03 12.69
C LYS A 238 0.12 0.36 12.14
N LEU A 239 -0.42 0.73 10.99
CA LEU A 239 -0.16 2.02 10.37
C LEU A 239 -1.07 3.09 10.95
N ARG A 240 -0.52 4.27 11.17
CA ARG A 240 -1.28 5.48 11.52
C ARG A 240 -1.89 6.10 10.27
N TYR A 241 -3.16 6.52 10.35
CA TYR A 241 -3.84 7.13 9.19
C TYR A 241 -4.98 8.06 9.59
N VAL A 242 -5.28 8.97 8.66
CA VAL A 242 -6.47 9.82 8.61
C VAL A 242 -7.42 9.29 7.55
N VAL A 243 -8.73 9.41 7.81
CA VAL A 243 -9.75 9.12 6.80
C VAL A 243 -10.10 10.43 6.12
N ALA A 244 -10.04 10.43 4.79
CA ALA A 244 -10.45 11.57 3.98
C ALA A 244 -11.56 11.14 3.01
N PHE A 245 -12.59 11.97 2.88
CA PHE A 245 -13.63 11.79 1.88
C PHE A 245 -13.69 12.99 0.94
N ARG A 246 -14.01 12.72 -0.32
CA ARG A 246 -14.52 13.71 -1.26
C ARG A 246 -15.90 13.24 -1.70
N VAL A 247 -16.92 14.07 -1.53
CA VAL A 247 -18.32 13.67 -1.71
C VAL A 247 -19.09 14.77 -2.38
N VAL A 248 -19.94 14.43 -3.34
CA VAL A 248 -20.92 15.39 -3.88
C VAL A 248 -21.92 15.76 -2.78
N GLU A 249 -22.18 17.05 -2.60
CA GLU A 249 -22.92 17.55 -1.45
C GLU A 249 -24.33 16.97 -1.33
N ASP A 250 -25.06 16.83 -2.43
CA ASP A 250 -26.39 16.21 -2.42
C ASP A 250 -26.33 14.73 -1.99
N PHE A 251 -25.33 14.00 -2.49
CA PHE A 251 -25.10 12.60 -2.08
C PHE A 251 -24.75 12.51 -0.59
N TYR A 252 -23.95 13.45 -0.07
CA TYR A 252 -23.65 13.54 1.35
C TYR A 252 -24.92 13.78 2.19
N ARG A 253 -25.78 14.71 1.78
CA ARG A 253 -27.04 15.02 2.49
C ARG A 253 -27.96 13.81 2.55
N GLU A 254 -28.10 13.08 1.45
CA GLU A 254 -28.97 11.89 1.37
C GLU A 254 -28.39 10.69 2.12
N HIS A 255 -27.07 10.49 2.07
CA HIS A 255 -26.41 9.28 2.56
C HIS A 255 -25.44 9.51 3.72
N ARG A 256 -25.62 10.57 4.50
CA ARG A 256 -24.77 10.92 5.64
C ARG A 256 -24.54 9.77 6.63
N GLU A 257 -25.58 9.01 6.96
CA GLU A 257 -25.48 7.87 7.89
C GLU A 257 -24.59 6.74 7.35
N PHE A 258 -24.47 6.61 6.02
CA PHE A 258 -23.55 5.65 5.40
C PHE A 258 -22.09 6.00 5.72
N ILE A 259 -21.73 7.28 5.65
CA ILE A 259 -20.39 7.77 6.02
C ILE A 259 -20.17 7.61 7.53
N LEU A 260 -21.15 7.94 8.36
CA LEU A 260 -21.04 7.74 9.81
C LEU A 260 -20.86 6.28 10.20
N ARG A 261 -21.52 5.34 9.52
CA ARG A 261 -21.32 3.91 9.74
C ARG A 261 -19.84 3.52 9.53
N MET A 262 -19.19 4.08 8.51
CA MET A 262 -17.75 3.86 8.26
C MET A 262 -16.89 4.48 9.37
N LEU A 263 -17.17 5.70 9.80
CA LEU A 263 -16.43 6.36 10.88
C LEU A 263 -16.58 5.66 12.24
N ARG A 264 -17.78 5.15 12.55
CA ARG A 264 -18.04 4.34 13.76
C ARG A 264 -17.25 3.04 13.75
N LEU A 265 -17.06 2.42 12.58
CA LEU A 265 -16.25 1.21 12.43
C LEU A 265 -14.77 1.47 12.79
N VAL A 266 -14.19 2.55 12.26
CA VAL A 266 -12.77 2.88 12.50
C VAL A 266 -12.53 3.68 13.78
N LYS A 267 -13.59 4.24 14.38
CA LYS A 267 -13.55 5.11 15.58
C LYS A 267 -12.61 6.31 15.39
N ARG A 268 -12.68 6.95 14.22
CA ARG A 268 -11.84 8.10 13.84
C ARG A 268 -12.67 9.17 13.16
N PRO A 269 -12.35 10.46 13.35
CA PRO A 269 -12.93 11.52 12.53
C PRO A 269 -12.44 11.41 11.08
N ALA A 270 -13.14 12.10 10.18
CA ALA A 270 -12.69 12.29 8.81
C ALA A 270 -12.72 13.75 8.39
N VAL A 271 -11.78 14.14 7.54
CA VAL A 271 -11.89 15.35 6.73
C VAL A 271 -12.77 15.03 5.53
N ILE A 272 -13.77 15.86 5.25
CA ILE A 272 -14.69 15.70 4.13
C ILE A 272 -14.67 16.97 3.29
N GLU A 273 -14.28 16.83 2.03
CA GLU A 273 -14.49 17.83 0.99
C GLU A 273 -15.86 17.61 0.35
N LEU A 274 -16.77 18.56 0.55
CA LEU A 274 -18.09 18.61 -0.07
C LEU A 274 -18.01 19.37 -1.40
N LEU A 275 -18.23 18.62 -2.48
CA LEU A 275 -18.23 19.14 -3.83
C LEU A 275 -19.64 19.64 -4.16
N PRO A 276 -19.81 20.91 -4.58
CA PRO A 276 -21.14 21.47 -4.85
C PRO A 276 -21.84 20.78 -6.03
N GLN A 277 -21.06 20.20 -6.94
CA GLN A 277 -21.55 19.42 -8.07
C GLN A 277 -20.57 18.30 -8.39
N ARG A 278 -21.06 17.26 -9.09
CA ARG A 278 -20.22 16.18 -9.57
C ARG A 278 -19.27 16.68 -10.67
N LYS A 279 -17.98 16.82 -10.34
CA LYS A 279 -16.89 17.18 -11.28
C LYS A 279 -16.10 15.97 -11.81
N HIS A 280 -16.21 14.84 -11.14
CA HIS A 280 -15.54 13.58 -11.48
C HIS A 280 -16.58 12.51 -11.82
N TYR A 281 -16.15 11.36 -12.35
CA TYR A 281 -17.06 10.24 -12.64
C TYR A 281 -17.74 9.68 -11.38
N TRP A 282 -17.09 9.81 -10.21
CA TRP A 282 -17.60 9.34 -8.92
C TRP A 282 -18.38 10.39 -8.12
N VAL A 283 -19.29 9.91 -7.25
CA VAL A 283 -20.07 10.74 -6.30
C VAL A 283 -19.54 10.68 -4.86
N LEU A 284 -18.82 9.60 -4.52
CA LEU A 284 -18.22 9.38 -3.22
C LEU A 284 -16.85 8.72 -3.40
N LYS A 285 -15.80 9.36 -2.90
CA LYS A 285 -14.45 8.80 -2.83
C LYS A 285 -13.97 8.86 -1.39
N HIS A 286 -13.34 7.78 -0.92
CA HIS A 286 -12.58 7.82 0.33
C HIS A 286 -11.15 7.40 0.09
N GLU A 287 -10.30 7.85 1.00
CA GLU A 287 -8.88 7.57 1.04
C GLU A 287 -8.46 7.31 2.49
N PHE A 288 -7.65 6.27 2.71
CA PHE A 288 -6.84 6.19 3.93
C PHE A 288 -5.50 6.86 3.68
N GLN A 289 -5.28 7.96 4.39
CA GLN A 289 -4.14 8.85 4.26
C GLN A 289 -3.14 8.54 5.36
N PHE A 290 -2.01 7.92 5.00
CA PHE A 290 -0.92 7.68 5.94
C PHE A 290 -0.15 8.98 6.16
N ILE A 291 0.18 9.28 7.42
CA ILE A 291 0.98 10.45 7.80
C ILE A 291 2.39 9.98 8.14
N ASP A 292 3.38 10.52 7.42
CA ASP A 292 4.77 10.11 7.51
C ASP A 292 5.55 10.79 8.64
N SER A 293 6.82 10.39 8.78
CA SER A 293 7.66 10.85 9.88
C SER A 293 8.05 12.33 9.80
N THR A 294 7.78 12.99 8.68
CA THR A 294 8.05 14.43 8.47
C THR A 294 6.76 15.26 8.41
N GLY A 295 5.61 14.62 8.60
CA GLY A 295 4.29 15.26 8.59
C GLY A 295 3.68 15.43 7.18
N GLY A 296 4.29 14.87 6.14
CA GLY A 296 3.62 14.71 4.86
C GLY A 296 2.61 13.55 4.90
N ASN A 297 1.78 13.44 3.86
CA ASN A 297 0.84 12.34 3.72
C ASN A 297 0.99 11.60 2.39
N ALA A 298 0.49 10.36 2.34
CA ALA A 298 0.22 9.66 1.09
C ALA A 298 -1.02 8.77 1.22
N GLN A 299 -1.80 8.73 0.14
CA GLN A 299 -2.94 7.83 0.00
C GLN A 299 -2.45 6.38 -0.11
N LEU A 300 -2.84 5.55 0.85
CA LEU A 300 -2.56 4.12 0.87
C LEU A 300 -3.69 3.25 0.35
N SER A 301 -4.94 3.70 0.33
CA SER A 301 -6.01 2.94 -0.32
C SER A 301 -7.14 3.87 -0.72
N THR A 302 -8.02 3.42 -1.60
CA THR A 302 -9.19 4.18 -2.01
C THR A 302 -10.34 3.29 -2.47
N VAL A 303 -11.55 3.82 -2.32
CA VAL A 303 -12.74 3.34 -3.01
C VAL A 303 -13.47 4.55 -3.57
N GLN A 304 -13.82 4.47 -4.85
CA GLN A 304 -14.54 5.49 -5.61
C GLN A 304 -15.85 4.89 -6.11
N LEU A 305 -16.98 5.52 -5.79
CA LEU A 305 -18.33 5.12 -6.19
C LEU A 305 -18.71 5.86 -7.47
N ASP A 306 -18.63 5.17 -8.59
CA ASP A 306 -18.87 5.67 -9.94
C ASP A 306 -20.28 5.35 -10.44
N LEU A 307 -20.95 6.41 -10.92
CA LEU A 307 -22.31 6.37 -11.49
C LEU A 307 -22.34 6.90 -12.94
N GLU A 308 -21.21 6.95 -13.64
CA GLU A 308 -21.04 7.50 -14.99
C GLU A 308 -20.42 6.51 -15.97
N ASP A 309 -19.28 5.91 -15.60
CA ASP A 309 -18.41 5.29 -16.60
C ASP A 309 -19.05 4.08 -17.25
N SER A 310 -19.97 3.41 -16.56
CA SER A 310 -20.69 2.27 -17.12
C SER A 310 -21.46 2.62 -18.38
N GLU A 311 -22.23 3.72 -18.37
CA GLU A 311 -22.98 4.17 -19.54
C GLU A 311 -22.04 4.71 -20.62
N ARG A 312 -21.03 5.48 -20.20
CA ARG A 312 -20.04 6.10 -21.09
C ARG A 312 -19.28 5.07 -21.92
N TYR A 313 -18.78 4.02 -21.29
CA TYR A 313 -17.98 2.99 -21.95
C TYR A 313 -18.83 1.80 -22.40
N GLY A 314 -20.16 1.84 -22.28
CA GLY A 314 -21.04 0.78 -22.77
C GLY A 314 -20.92 -0.55 -22.00
N ILE A 315 -20.56 -0.48 -20.72
CA ILE A 315 -20.52 -1.64 -19.83
C ILE A 315 -21.94 -1.84 -19.29
N THR A 316 -22.54 -2.99 -19.55
CA THR A 316 -23.94 -3.25 -19.20
C THR A 316 -24.15 -4.65 -18.66
N TYR A 317 -25.27 -4.85 -17.97
CA TYR A 317 -25.79 -6.17 -17.59
C TYR A 317 -27.24 -6.34 -18.05
N VAL A 318 -27.69 -7.58 -18.13
CA VAL A 318 -29.08 -7.95 -18.43
C VAL A 318 -29.87 -8.05 -17.11
N ASP A 319 -30.91 -7.23 -16.97
CA ASP A 319 -31.79 -7.19 -15.80
C ASP A 319 -32.81 -8.36 -15.79
N GLU A 320 -33.63 -8.41 -14.73
CA GLU A 320 -34.67 -9.44 -14.54
C GLU A 320 -35.68 -9.51 -15.67
N ASN A 321 -35.87 -8.41 -16.41
CA ASN A 321 -36.82 -8.29 -17.51
C ASN A 321 -36.15 -8.51 -18.88
N GLY A 322 -34.86 -8.87 -18.90
CA GLY A 322 -34.10 -9.04 -20.14
C GLY A 322 -33.58 -7.74 -20.76
N ALA A 323 -33.75 -6.59 -20.10
CA ALA A 323 -33.27 -5.31 -20.61
C ALA A 323 -31.81 -5.06 -20.25
N ARG A 324 -31.06 -4.38 -21.13
CA ARG A 324 -29.68 -3.95 -20.85
C ARG A 324 -29.69 -2.70 -19.98
N ARG A 325 -28.96 -2.75 -18.86
CA ARG A 325 -28.83 -1.65 -17.89
C ARG A 325 -27.36 -1.33 -17.63
N GLY A 326 -27.07 -0.06 -17.34
CA GLY A 326 -25.77 0.35 -16.81
C GLY A 326 -25.56 -0.15 -15.38
N CYS A 327 -24.30 -0.19 -14.95
CA CYS A 327 -23.87 -0.64 -13.63
C CYS A 327 -23.44 0.56 -12.77
N THR A 328 -23.49 0.39 -11.46
CA THR A 328 -22.66 1.18 -10.54
C THR A 328 -21.28 0.54 -10.48
N ILE A 329 -20.22 1.30 -10.73
CA ILE A 329 -18.85 0.79 -10.71
C ILE A 329 -18.15 1.26 -9.43
N LEU A 330 -17.43 0.37 -8.76
CA LEU A 330 -16.48 0.75 -7.73
C LEU A 330 -15.08 0.64 -8.28
N HIS A 331 -14.32 1.73 -8.28
CA HIS A 331 -12.89 1.70 -8.55
C HIS A 331 -12.17 1.69 -7.21
N SER A 332 -11.38 0.67 -6.98
CA SER A 332 -10.75 0.48 -5.70
C SER A 332 -9.32 -0.01 -5.85
N SER A 333 -8.48 0.40 -4.92
CA SER A 333 -7.19 -0.22 -4.76
C SER A 333 -6.79 -0.15 -3.31
N MET A 334 -6.05 -1.16 -2.89
CA MET A 334 -5.26 -1.06 -1.66
C MET A 334 -4.06 -0.13 -1.83
N GLY A 335 -3.97 0.72 -2.85
CA GLY A 335 -2.82 1.57 -3.14
C GLY A 335 -1.63 0.80 -3.70
N SER A 336 -0.62 1.52 -4.21
CA SER A 336 0.51 0.83 -4.84
C SER A 336 1.36 0.07 -3.82
N ILE A 337 1.91 -1.06 -4.25
CA ILE A 337 2.78 -1.90 -3.40
C ILE A 337 3.96 -1.08 -2.86
N GLU A 338 4.51 -0.19 -3.70
CA GLU A 338 5.62 0.68 -3.34
C GLU A 338 5.23 1.67 -2.23
N ARG A 339 4.00 2.20 -2.24
CA ARG A 339 3.50 3.08 -1.17
C ARG A 339 3.32 2.34 0.16
N TRP A 340 3.02 1.05 0.14
CA TRP A 340 3.04 0.24 1.37
C TRP A 340 4.43 0.09 1.95
N ILE A 341 5.43 -0.14 1.10
CA ILE A 341 6.83 -0.20 1.55
C ILE A 341 7.25 1.15 2.13
N TYR A 342 6.91 2.27 1.47
CA TYR A 342 7.07 3.61 2.01
C TYR A 342 6.47 3.75 3.41
N ALA A 343 5.18 3.42 3.57
CA ALA A 343 4.48 3.62 4.84
C ALA A 343 5.06 2.75 5.97
N LEU A 344 5.47 1.52 5.68
CA LEU A 344 6.11 0.63 6.65
C LEU A 344 7.46 1.17 7.12
N LEU A 345 8.26 1.71 6.21
CA LEU A 345 9.56 2.30 6.54
C LEU A 345 9.41 3.62 7.32
N GLU A 346 8.46 4.47 6.93
CA GLU A 346 8.13 5.69 7.67
C GLU A 346 7.56 5.37 9.05
N GLN A 347 6.65 4.40 9.18
CA GLN A 347 6.12 3.99 10.48
C GLN A 347 7.24 3.47 11.39
N ALA A 348 8.19 2.69 10.86
CA ALA A 348 9.37 2.28 11.62
C ALA A 348 10.23 3.49 12.04
N ALA A 349 10.40 4.50 11.19
CA ALA A 349 11.08 5.74 11.56
C ALA A 349 10.36 6.49 12.68
N ILE A 350 9.02 6.52 12.66
CA ILE A 350 8.25 7.17 13.72
C ILE A 350 8.35 6.37 15.02
N ASP A 351 8.26 5.04 14.97
CA ASP A 351 8.46 4.18 16.13
C ASP A 351 9.82 4.47 16.77
N GLN A 352 10.87 4.65 15.95
CA GLN A 352 12.19 5.05 16.43
C GLN A 352 12.19 6.43 17.11
N LYS A 353 11.53 7.44 16.53
CA LYS A 353 11.39 8.78 17.15
C LYS A 353 10.62 8.72 18.48
N GLU A 354 9.68 7.78 18.62
CA GLU A 354 8.88 7.54 19.82
C GLU A 354 9.55 6.57 20.82
N ASN A 355 10.85 6.27 20.68
CA ASN A 355 11.61 5.32 21.51
C ASN A 355 11.03 3.88 21.54
N LYS A 356 10.32 3.48 20.49
CA LYS A 356 9.86 2.11 20.24
C LYS A 356 10.84 1.41 19.30
N ALA A 357 10.82 0.07 19.31
CA ALA A 357 11.71 -0.71 18.45
C ALA A 357 11.23 -0.64 16.99
N PRO A 358 12.00 -0.05 16.05
CA PRO A 358 11.59 0.03 14.65
C PRO A 358 11.72 -1.33 13.96
N GLY A 359 10.89 -1.62 12.98
CA GLY A 359 10.98 -2.87 12.22
C GLY A 359 9.86 -3.03 11.22
N LEU A 360 10.00 -4.03 10.34
CA LEU A 360 8.90 -4.50 9.52
C LEU A 360 8.01 -5.47 10.32
N PRO A 361 6.72 -5.61 9.98
CA PRO A 361 5.89 -6.70 10.47
C PRO A 361 6.59 -8.05 10.28
N LEU A 362 6.44 -8.96 11.24
CA LEU A 362 7.18 -10.23 11.28
C LEU A 362 7.04 -11.04 9.98
N TRP A 363 5.86 -11.06 9.38
CA TRP A 363 5.61 -11.79 8.13
C TRP A 363 6.29 -11.15 6.90
N LEU A 364 6.68 -9.87 6.97
CA LEU A 364 7.43 -9.13 5.94
C LEU A 364 8.94 -9.12 6.18
N SER A 365 9.41 -9.35 7.40
CA SER A 365 10.85 -9.32 7.72
C SER A 365 11.63 -10.30 6.81
N PRO A 366 12.63 -9.85 6.02
CA PRO A 366 13.39 -10.75 5.15
C PRO A 366 14.05 -11.88 5.92
N THR A 367 14.65 -11.56 7.06
CA THR A 367 15.08 -12.54 8.06
C THR A 367 14.18 -12.41 9.29
N GLN A 368 13.52 -13.49 9.68
CA GLN A 368 12.69 -13.54 10.88
C GLN A 368 13.50 -13.99 12.10
N VAL A 369 14.35 -15.00 11.90
CA VAL A 369 15.22 -15.57 12.94
C VAL A 369 16.67 -15.53 12.48
N ARG A 370 17.57 -15.02 13.32
CA ARG A 370 19.03 -15.12 13.10
C ARG A 370 19.68 -15.94 14.20
N LEU A 371 20.40 -16.98 13.80
CA LEU A 371 21.24 -17.79 14.69
C LEU A 371 22.68 -17.28 14.65
N ILE A 372 23.31 -17.13 15.80
CA ILE A 372 24.68 -16.66 15.94
C ILE A 372 25.48 -17.73 16.70
N PRO A 373 26.33 -18.52 16.02
CA PRO A 373 27.22 -19.45 16.71
C PRO A 373 28.23 -18.68 17.57
N LEU A 374 28.42 -19.10 18.83
CA LEU A 374 29.42 -18.51 19.74
C LEU A 374 30.87 -18.85 19.33
N ALA A 375 31.05 -19.94 18.58
CA ALA A 375 32.32 -20.44 18.07
C ALA A 375 32.06 -21.36 16.86
N ASP A 376 33.06 -21.55 16.00
CA ASP A 376 32.91 -22.31 14.74
C ASP A 376 32.40 -23.73 14.92
N ARG A 377 32.78 -24.39 16.03
CA ARG A 377 32.27 -25.73 16.40
C ARG A 377 30.74 -25.80 16.54
N HIS A 378 30.08 -24.67 16.79
CA HIS A 378 28.62 -24.59 16.93
C HIS A 378 27.89 -24.44 15.58
N LEU A 379 28.60 -24.14 14.49
CA LEU A 379 28.00 -23.88 13.17
C LEU A 379 27.12 -25.04 12.68
N LYS A 380 27.64 -26.27 12.71
CA LYS A 380 26.88 -27.48 12.31
C LYS A 380 25.59 -27.66 13.13
N VAL A 381 25.58 -27.23 14.39
CA VAL A 381 24.38 -27.27 15.21
C VAL A 381 23.39 -26.20 14.76
N CYS A 382 23.85 -24.96 14.52
CA CYS A 382 23.02 -23.88 13.98
C CYS A 382 22.41 -24.26 12.62
N GLU A 383 23.15 -24.93 11.74
CA GLU A 383 22.63 -25.40 10.44
C GLU A 383 21.44 -26.36 10.61
N ARG A 384 21.57 -27.37 11.48
CA ARG A 384 20.47 -28.30 11.80
C ARG A 384 19.28 -27.60 12.45
N MET A 385 19.54 -26.65 13.35
CA MET A 385 18.47 -25.84 13.96
C MET A 385 17.75 -24.97 12.93
N ALA A 386 18.49 -24.32 12.03
CA ALA A 386 17.92 -23.50 10.97
C ALA A 386 17.12 -24.34 9.96
N GLU A 387 17.53 -25.58 9.68
CA GLU A 387 16.71 -26.49 8.88
C GLU A 387 15.39 -26.86 9.60
N ALA A 388 15.47 -27.23 10.88
CA ALA A 388 14.30 -27.59 11.68
C ALA A 388 13.31 -26.42 11.84
N ILE A 389 13.81 -25.22 12.10
CA ILE A 389 12.99 -23.99 12.20
C ILE A 389 12.39 -23.65 10.82
N GLY A 390 13.19 -23.77 9.75
CA GLY A 390 12.75 -23.45 8.39
C GLY A 390 11.58 -24.31 7.90
N LYS A 391 11.46 -25.56 8.35
CA LYS A 391 10.31 -26.44 8.04
C LYS A 391 8.97 -25.87 8.52
N GLY A 392 8.98 -25.00 9.53
CA GLY A 392 7.78 -24.31 10.04
C GLY A 392 7.42 -23.02 9.30
N ARG A 393 7.77 -22.87 8.01
CA ARG A 393 7.57 -21.64 7.22
C ARG A 393 8.19 -20.41 7.89
N VAL A 394 9.44 -20.55 8.34
CA VAL A 394 10.21 -19.47 8.98
C VAL A 394 11.45 -19.13 8.16
N ARG A 395 11.66 -17.84 7.87
CA ARG A 395 12.89 -17.36 7.24
C ARG A 395 13.99 -17.22 8.29
N VAL A 396 14.94 -18.14 8.26
CA VAL A 396 16.04 -18.23 9.23
C VAL A 396 17.39 -18.20 8.54
N ASP A 397 18.31 -17.41 9.09
CA ASP A 397 19.70 -17.34 8.66
C ASP A 397 20.70 -17.50 9.82
N ILE A 398 21.98 -17.61 9.47
CA ILE A 398 23.08 -17.89 10.40
C ILE A 398 24.20 -16.88 10.16
N ASP A 399 24.59 -16.17 11.20
CA ASP A 399 25.73 -15.26 11.17
C ASP A 399 27.05 -15.98 11.48
N ASP A 400 27.61 -16.61 10.46
CA ASP A 400 28.83 -17.41 10.49
C ASP A 400 30.12 -16.60 10.25
N ARG A 401 30.02 -15.28 10.09
CA ARG A 401 31.17 -14.41 9.82
C ARG A 401 32.19 -14.41 10.97
N SER A 402 33.46 -14.15 10.68
CA SER A 402 34.52 -14.05 11.70
C SER A 402 34.49 -12.71 12.44
N GLU A 403 33.40 -12.43 13.15
CA GLU A 403 33.13 -11.18 13.85
C GLU A 403 32.76 -11.44 15.33
N THR A 404 32.93 -10.44 16.20
CA THR A 404 32.54 -10.60 17.61
C THR A 404 31.02 -10.81 17.75
N VAL A 405 30.59 -11.64 18.70
CA VAL A 405 29.15 -11.87 18.96
C VAL A 405 28.40 -10.56 19.22
N ALA A 406 29.03 -9.62 19.93
CA ALA A 406 28.43 -8.32 20.20
C ALA A 406 28.17 -7.53 18.90
N LYS A 407 29.12 -7.54 17.95
CA LYS A 407 28.95 -6.92 16.63
C LYS A 407 27.86 -7.60 15.83
N LYS A 408 27.85 -8.94 15.77
CA LYS A 408 26.80 -9.72 15.09
C LYS A 408 25.40 -9.42 15.62
N VAL A 409 25.23 -9.37 16.95
CA VAL A 409 23.96 -9.01 17.59
C VAL A 409 23.56 -7.58 17.24
N ARG A 410 24.48 -6.61 17.33
CA ARG A 410 24.21 -5.20 16.99
C ARG A 410 23.80 -5.04 15.53
N GLU A 411 24.46 -5.73 14.61
CA GLU A 411 24.12 -5.70 13.17
C GLU A 411 22.76 -6.34 12.90
N ALA A 412 22.45 -7.48 13.53
CA ALA A 412 21.12 -8.08 13.45
C ALA A 412 20.02 -7.13 13.99
N GLU A 413 20.30 -6.39 15.05
CA GLU A 413 19.38 -5.37 15.56
C GLU A 413 19.24 -4.16 14.63
N THR A 414 20.30 -3.82 13.89
CA THR A 414 20.33 -2.72 12.93
C THR A 414 19.59 -3.06 11.64
N GLU A 415 19.65 -4.34 11.21
CA GLU A 415 18.86 -4.96 10.14
C GLU A 415 17.40 -5.23 10.53
N TRP A 416 17.05 -4.98 11.80
CA TRP A 416 15.71 -5.21 12.36
C TRP A 416 15.26 -6.67 12.36
N VAL A 417 16.18 -7.61 12.57
CA VAL A 417 15.84 -9.03 12.75
C VAL A 417 14.95 -9.21 14.00
N PRO A 418 13.73 -9.79 13.86
CA PRO A 418 12.80 -9.92 14.99
C PRO A 418 13.26 -10.84 16.11
N PHE A 419 13.88 -11.98 15.76
CA PHE A 419 14.36 -12.97 16.72
C PHE A 419 15.86 -13.23 16.55
N ILE A 420 16.64 -12.98 17.58
CA ILE A 420 18.10 -13.18 17.58
C ILE A 420 18.43 -14.23 18.64
N VAL A 421 19.22 -15.24 18.25
CA VAL A 421 19.58 -16.36 19.12
C VAL A 421 21.08 -16.59 19.06
N VAL A 422 21.75 -16.52 20.21
CA VAL A 422 23.16 -16.91 20.34
C VAL A 422 23.22 -18.37 20.78
N VAL A 423 24.05 -19.18 20.13
CA VAL A 423 24.15 -20.63 20.35
C VAL A 423 25.56 -21.00 20.79
N GLY A 424 25.71 -21.43 22.05
CA GLY A 424 26.95 -21.97 22.62
C GLY A 424 26.78 -23.35 23.25
N ASP A 425 27.82 -23.83 23.94
CA ASP A 425 27.87 -25.19 24.52
C ASP A 425 26.75 -25.47 25.54
N ARG A 426 26.27 -24.42 26.24
CA ARG A 426 25.16 -24.54 27.20
C ARG A 426 23.84 -24.79 26.48
N GLU A 427 23.56 -24.02 25.42
CA GLU A 427 22.33 -24.10 24.64
C GLU A 427 22.22 -25.43 23.89
N VAL A 428 23.36 -25.90 23.35
CA VAL A 428 23.46 -27.20 22.69
C VAL A 428 23.10 -28.34 23.66
N ARG A 429 23.67 -28.33 24.87
CA ARG A 429 23.41 -29.36 25.89
C ARG A 429 21.98 -29.31 26.43
N ALA A 430 21.48 -28.11 26.74
CA ALA A 430 20.17 -27.93 27.34
C ALA A 430 19.01 -28.06 26.34
N LYS A 431 19.28 -28.02 25.01
CA LYS A 431 18.28 -27.94 23.94
C LYS A 431 17.28 -26.78 24.13
N ARG A 432 17.69 -25.72 24.83
CA ARG A 432 16.93 -24.49 25.06
C ARG A 432 17.76 -23.29 24.65
N LEU A 433 17.13 -22.38 23.92
CA LEU A 433 17.70 -21.23 23.26
C LEU A 433 17.29 -19.96 24.00
N PRO A 434 18.22 -19.07 24.38
CA PRO A 434 17.92 -17.73 24.86
C PRO A 434 17.51 -16.87 23.67
N VAL A 435 16.21 -16.74 23.44
CA VAL A 435 15.66 -15.96 22.32
C VAL A 435 15.52 -14.51 22.74
N ARG A 436 16.31 -13.63 22.11
CA ARG A 436 16.11 -12.18 22.20
C ARG A 436 15.03 -11.79 21.19
N ILE A 437 13.94 -11.22 21.68
CA ILE A 437 12.80 -10.79 20.86
C ILE A 437 12.85 -9.28 20.75
N ARG A 438 12.94 -8.77 19.51
CA ARG A 438 12.98 -7.34 19.25
C ARG A 438 11.74 -6.64 19.83
N GLY A 439 11.97 -5.51 20.50
CA GLY A 439 10.90 -4.74 21.16
C GLY A 439 10.43 -5.29 22.51
N LYS A 440 10.99 -6.41 22.99
CA LYS A 440 10.74 -6.94 24.34
C LYS A 440 12.00 -6.87 25.19
N LYS A 441 11.84 -6.61 26.49
CA LYS A 441 12.95 -6.65 27.45
C LYS A 441 13.25 -8.10 27.84
N GLY A 442 14.54 -8.44 27.94
CA GLY A 442 15.02 -9.75 28.38
C GLY A 442 15.10 -10.80 27.26
N VAL A 443 15.36 -12.05 27.67
CA VAL A 443 15.42 -13.22 26.79
C VAL A 443 14.35 -14.24 27.19
N LYS A 444 13.78 -14.94 26.22
CA LYS A 444 12.82 -16.02 26.46
C LYS A 444 13.45 -17.37 26.11
N MET A 445 13.44 -18.30 27.07
CA MET A 445 14.01 -19.64 26.86
C MET A 445 13.04 -20.52 26.08
N MET A 446 13.37 -20.84 24.83
CA MET A 446 12.54 -21.66 23.92
C MET A 446 13.33 -22.85 23.36
N THR A 447 12.67 -23.94 23.03
CA THR A 447 13.20 -24.93 22.09
C THR A 447 13.11 -24.40 20.65
N ALA A 448 13.84 -25.01 19.71
CA ALA A 448 13.72 -24.66 18.29
C ALA A 448 12.28 -24.83 17.75
N LYS A 449 11.55 -25.84 18.23
CA LYS A 449 10.15 -26.09 17.88
C LYS A 449 9.22 -25.00 18.43
N GLU A 450 9.41 -24.60 19.68
CA GLU A 450 8.62 -23.51 20.29
C GLU A 450 8.89 -22.17 19.59
N LEU A 451 10.13 -21.90 19.18
CA LEU A 451 10.47 -20.70 18.42
C LEU A 451 9.78 -20.69 17.05
N ALA A 452 9.85 -21.79 16.31
CA ALA A 452 9.15 -21.92 15.03
C ALA A 452 7.64 -21.72 15.18
N ALA A 453 7.02 -22.39 16.16
CA ALA A 453 5.59 -22.24 16.45
C ALA A 453 5.20 -20.82 16.88
N ALA A 454 6.08 -20.11 17.59
CA ALA A 454 5.84 -18.72 17.97
C ALA A 454 5.81 -17.78 16.75
N VAL A 455 6.72 -17.98 15.79
CA VAL A 455 6.72 -17.23 14.52
C VAL A 455 5.49 -17.58 13.71
N GLU A 456 5.24 -18.87 13.49
CA GLU A 456 4.12 -19.37 12.70
C GLU A 456 2.78 -18.88 13.25
N LYS A 457 2.58 -18.87 14.58
CA LYS A 457 1.37 -18.36 15.20
C LYS A 457 1.05 -16.91 14.80
N GLU A 458 2.08 -16.07 14.67
CA GLU A 458 1.91 -14.66 14.31
C GLU A 458 1.82 -14.44 12.79
N THR A 459 2.27 -15.40 11.96
CA THR A 459 2.35 -15.22 10.50
C THR A 459 1.46 -16.16 9.69
N ARG A 460 0.75 -17.11 10.31
CA ARG A 460 0.02 -18.19 9.61
C ARG A 460 -1.03 -17.72 8.60
N GLU A 461 -1.71 -16.61 8.88
CA GLU A 461 -2.76 -16.05 8.01
C GLU A 461 -2.18 -15.14 6.92
N MET A 462 -0.87 -14.89 6.95
CA MET A 462 -0.19 -13.98 6.03
C MET A 462 0.57 -14.76 4.95
N PRO A 463 0.82 -14.15 3.78
CA PRO A 463 1.65 -14.75 2.75
C PRO A 463 3.05 -15.11 3.25
N PHE A 464 3.63 -16.14 2.64
CA PHE A 464 4.98 -16.59 2.92
C PHE A 464 5.72 -16.93 1.64
N ARG A 465 6.95 -16.43 1.55
CA ARG A 465 7.96 -16.81 0.59
C ARG A 465 9.24 -17.17 1.36
N PRO A 466 10.07 -18.10 0.86
CA PRO A 466 11.32 -18.50 1.51
C PRO A 466 12.34 -17.35 1.55
N LEU A 467 13.42 -17.55 2.31
CA LEU A 467 14.52 -16.60 2.40
C LEU A 467 15.15 -16.40 1.00
N PRO A 468 15.24 -15.16 0.48
CA PRO A 468 15.73 -14.89 -0.88
C PRO A 468 17.27 -14.82 -0.95
N LEU A 469 17.96 -15.14 0.14
CA LEU A 469 19.41 -14.99 0.30
C LEU A 469 20.02 -16.32 0.79
N PRO A 470 21.33 -16.54 0.56
CA PRO A 470 22.06 -17.61 1.22
C PRO A 470 21.81 -17.63 2.73
N LYS A 471 21.69 -18.84 3.29
CA LYS A 471 21.43 -19.03 4.73
C LYS A 471 22.60 -18.56 5.60
N LEU A 472 23.83 -18.72 5.11
CA LEU A 472 25.06 -18.24 5.75
C LEU A 472 25.31 -16.78 5.33
N LEU A 473 25.59 -15.91 6.29
CA LEU A 473 25.84 -14.49 6.04
C LEU A 473 27.19 -14.27 5.34
N SER A 474 28.19 -15.10 5.58
CA SER A 474 29.49 -15.05 4.90
C SER A 474 29.39 -15.21 3.38
N MET A 475 28.31 -15.84 2.90
CA MET A 475 28.05 -16.10 1.49
C MET A 475 27.22 -15.01 0.81
N ARG A 476 26.84 -13.95 1.53
CA ARG A 476 25.98 -12.89 1.00
C ARG A 476 26.82 -11.76 0.41
N PRO A 477 26.53 -11.33 -0.84
CA PRO A 477 27.07 -10.08 -1.33
C PRO A 477 26.46 -8.91 -0.56
N VAL A 478 27.20 -7.81 -0.51
CA VAL A 478 26.72 -6.50 -0.03
C VAL A 478 26.28 -5.70 -1.24
N PHE A 479 25.03 -5.25 -1.26
CA PHE A 479 24.44 -4.54 -2.40
C PHE A 479 24.59 -3.03 -2.27
N VAL A 480 24.49 -2.51 -1.05
CA VAL A 480 24.71 -1.08 -0.75
C VAL A 480 26.01 -0.99 0.05
N GLY A 481 27.01 -0.32 -0.52
CA GLY A 481 28.32 -0.15 0.11
C GLY A 481 28.22 0.36 1.55
N ALA A 482 29.15 -0.09 2.40
CA ALA A 482 29.24 0.28 3.81
C ALA A 482 29.47 1.78 4.02
#